data_AF-A0AAJ1WU66-F1
#
_entry.id   AF-A0AAJ1WU66-F1
#
_cell.length_a   1.000
_cell.length_b   1.000
_cell.length_c   1.000
_cell.angle_alpha   90.00
_cell.angle_beta   90.00
_cell.angle_gamma   90.00
#
_symmetry.space_group_name_H-M   'P 1'
#
loop_
_entity.id
_entity.type
_entity.pdbx_description
1 polymer ?
#
loop_
_entity_poly.entity_id
_entity_poly.type
_entity_poly.pdbx_seq_one_letter_code
_entity_poly.pdbx_strand_id
1 'polypeptide(L)'
;MGRDLDEAAFVAALDRRTAAQPGMDALEAGLLAALDLGLPGDSRAFARSFGVEHALVLRALSALEEDGHVTVTARDARTQRTRYDLAA
;
A
#
# COMPACT_ATOMS: atom_id res chain seq x y z
N MET A 1 6.95 5.50 -19.99
CA MET A 1 7.76 6.33 -19.09
C MET A 1 7.53 5.79 -17.70
N GLY A 2 8.31 4.77 -17.31
CA GLY A 2 8.26 4.22 -15.97
C GLY A 2 8.65 5.35 -15.03
N ARG A 3 7.75 5.74 -14.14
CA ARG A 3 8.13 6.60 -13.03
C ARG A 3 8.94 5.67 -12.13
N ASP A 4 10.25 5.63 -12.33
CA ASP A 4 11.15 5.05 -11.35
C ASP A 4 10.74 5.67 -10.02
N LEU A 5 10.31 4.83 -9.08
CA LEU A 5 10.02 5.25 -7.72
C LEU A 5 11.28 5.98 -7.26
N ASP A 6 11.17 7.27 -6.97
CA ASP A 6 12.25 7.96 -6.27
C ASP A 6 12.32 7.30 -4.90
N GLU A 7 13.29 6.40 -4.75
CA GLU A 7 13.49 5.60 -3.54
C GLU A 7 13.59 6.51 -2.32
N ALA A 8 14.25 7.66 -2.44
CA ALA A 8 14.34 8.64 -1.36
C ALA A 8 12.97 9.24 -1.02
N ALA A 9 12.14 9.53 -2.02
CA ALA A 9 10.77 10.00 -1.78
C ALA A 9 9.92 8.94 -1.08
N PHE A 10 10.09 7.66 -1.44
CA PHE A 10 9.41 6.54 -0.79
C PHE A 10 9.83 6.38 0.66
N VAL A 11 11.14 6.33 0.93
CA VAL A 11 11.66 6.24 2.31
C VAL A 11 11.17 7.43 3.14
N ALA A 12 11.21 8.65 2.59
CA ALA A 12 10.70 9.83 3.31
C ALA A 12 9.19 9.77 3.58
N ALA A 13 8.39 9.19 2.67
CA ALA A 13 6.96 8.99 2.90
C ALA A 13 6.68 7.90 3.95
N LEU A 14 7.44 6.81 3.92
CA LEU A 14 7.39 5.73 4.89
C LEU A 14 7.75 6.22 6.30
N ASP A 15 8.81 7.00 6.43
CA ASP A 15 9.24 7.61 7.70
C ASP A 15 8.15 8.51 8.27
N ARG A 16 7.50 9.33 7.43
CA ARG A 16 6.38 10.16 7.88
C ARG A 16 5.21 9.33 8.41
N ARG A 17 4.84 8.24 7.74
CA ARG A 17 3.76 7.34 8.19
C ARG A 17 4.10 6.66 9.50
N THR A 18 5.32 6.12 9.61
CA THR A 18 5.80 5.41 10.80
C THR A 18 5.92 6.35 12.00
N ALA A 19 6.37 7.60 11.78
CA ALA A 19 6.45 8.61 12.84
C ALA A 19 5.06 9.09 13.31
N ALA A 20 4.09 9.20 12.39
CA ALA A 20 2.73 9.60 12.72
C ALA A 20 1.96 8.51 13.48
N GLN A 21 2.28 7.24 13.25
CA GLN A 21 1.61 6.09 13.87
C GLN A 21 2.65 5.08 14.38
N PRO A 22 3.25 5.33 15.56
CA PRO A 22 4.21 4.41 16.15
C PRO A 22 3.58 3.02 16.37
N GLY A 23 4.23 1.98 15.84
CA GLY A 23 3.77 0.59 15.97
C GLY A 23 2.93 0.06 14.80
N MET A 24 2.64 0.89 13.78
CA MET A 24 2.08 0.42 12.51
C MET A 24 3.02 -0.59 11.83
N ASP A 25 2.47 -1.62 11.21
CA ASP A 25 3.26 -2.60 10.47
C ASP A 25 3.97 -1.94 9.27
N ALA A 26 5.19 -2.39 8.98
CA ALA A 26 6.02 -1.78 7.94
C ALA A 26 5.39 -1.91 6.54
N LEU A 27 4.68 -3.02 6.27
CA LEU A 27 4.02 -3.23 4.98
C LEU A 27 2.78 -2.34 4.85
N GLU A 28 2.02 -2.18 5.92
CA GLU A 28 0.88 -1.26 5.99
C GLU A 28 1.32 0.19 5.75
N ALA A 29 2.36 0.64 6.46
CA ALA A 29 2.93 1.96 6.27
C ALA A 29 3.47 2.16 4.84
N GLY A 30 4.08 1.13 4.24
CA GLY A 30 4.55 1.14 2.86
C GLY A 30 3.41 1.28 1.83
N LEU A 31 2.29 0.59 2.04
CA LEU A 31 1.11 0.69 1.19
C LEU A 31 0.52 2.11 1.21
N LEU A 32 0.43 2.71 2.39
CA LEU A 32 -0.04 4.09 2.56
C LEU A 32 0.94 5.11 1.97
N ALA A 33 2.24 4.93 2.19
CA ALA A 33 3.28 5.77 1.61
C ALA A 33 3.25 5.75 0.08
N ALA A 34 2.96 4.60 -0.52
CA ALA A 34 2.80 4.50 -1.97
C ALA A 34 1.62 5.33 -2.49
N LEU A 35 0.48 5.31 -1.78
CA LEU A 35 -0.68 6.15 -2.10
C LEU A 35 -0.36 7.64 -1.94
N ASP A 36 0.37 8.03 -0.88
CA ASP A 36 0.80 9.42 -0.64
C ASP A 36 1.66 9.97 -1.80
N LEU A 37 2.40 9.08 -2.49
CA LEU A 37 3.21 9.41 -3.67
C LEU A 37 2.44 9.31 -5.00
N GLY A 38 1.13 9.04 -4.94
CA GLY A 38 0.25 8.94 -6.09
C GLY A 38 0.48 7.67 -6.92
N LEU A 39 1.03 6.61 -6.32
CA LEU A 39 1.03 5.29 -6.96
C LEU A 39 -0.40 4.73 -6.95
N PRO A 40 -0.82 4.03 -8.02
CA PRO A 40 -2.14 3.41 -8.04
C PRO A 40 -2.26 2.39 -6.91
N GLY A 41 -3.35 2.44 -6.14
CA GLY A 41 -3.66 1.41 -5.16
C GLY A 41 -4.06 0.10 -5.85
N ASP A 42 -3.06 -0.73 -6.13
CA ASP A 42 -3.20 -2.02 -6.78
C ASP A 42 -2.29 -3.05 -6.12
N SER A 43 -2.90 -4.04 -5.46
CA SER A 43 -2.18 -5.01 -4.66
C SER A 43 -1.13 -5.81 -5.46
N ARG A 44 -1.41 -6.10 -6.74
CA ARG A 44 -0.51 -6.86 -7.61
C ARG A 44 0.64 -5.99 -8.11
N ALA A 45 0.35 -4.73 -8.46
CA ALA A 45 1.38 -3.80 -8.87
C ALA A 45 2.35 -3.52 -7.73
N PHE A 46 1.84 -3.27 -6.52
CA PHE A 46 2.66 -3.04 -5.33
C PHE A 46 3.55 -4.26 -5.03
N ALA A 47 2.96 -5.46 -4.90
CA ALA A 47 3.70 -6.70 -4.66
C ALA A 47 4.87 -6.88 -5.64
N ARG A 48 4.61 -6.67 -6.93
CA ARG A 48 5.64 -6.80 -7.98
C ARG A 48 6.71 -5.72 -7.89
N SER A 49 6.34 -4.46 -7.64
CA SER A 49 7.29 -3.35 -7.58
C SER A 49 8.24 -3.44 -6.39
N PHE A 50 7.74 -3.92 -5.25
CA PHE A 50 8.52 -4.01 -4.01
C PHE A 50 9.09 -5.41 -3.73
N GLY A 51 8.83 -6.39 -4.61
CA GLY A 51 9.31 -7.76 -4.44
C GLY A 51 8.71 -8.47 -3.22
N VAL A 52 7.45 -8.15 -2.88
CA VAL A 52 6.73 -8.69 -1.73
C VAL A 52 5.70 -9.72 -2.19
N GLU A 53 5.50 -10.78 -1.41
CA GLU A 53 4.46 -11.77 -1.66
C GLU A 53 3.05 -11.14 -1.67
N HIS A 54 2.26 -11.44 -2.70
CA HIS A 54 0.92 -10.85 -2.86
C HIS A 54 0.00 -11.19 -1.67
N ALA A 55 0.14 -12.37 -1.07
CA ALA A 55 -0.64 -12.75 0.10
C ALA A 55 -0.36 -11.86 1.33
N LEU A 56 0.89 -11.40 1.53
CA LEU A 56 1.22 -10.47 2.60
C LEU A 56 0.61 -9.09 2.35
N VAL A 57 0.64 -8.64 1.10
CA VAL A 57 -0.02 -7.39 0.70
C VAL A 57 -1.52 -7.46 0.96
N LEU A 58 -2.18 -8.59 0.65
CA LEU A 58 -3.61 -8.76 0.91
C LEU A 58 -3.93 -8.76 2.40
N ARG A 59 -3.09 -9.40 3.22
CA ARG A 59 -3.25 -9.38 4.68
C ARG A 59 -3.14 -7.96 5.24
N ALA A 60 -2.13 -7.20 4.82
CA ALA A 60 -1.96 -5.81 5.24
C ALA A 60 -3.11 -4.92 4.76
N LEU A 61 -3.61 -5.12 3.54
CA LEU A 61 -4.78 -4.40 3.03
C LEU A 61 -6.05 -4.71 3.83
N SER A 62 -6.25 -5.96 4.25
CA SER A 62 -7.38 -6.31 5.13
C SER A 62 -7.31 -5.57 6.46
N ALA A 63 -6.13 -5.53 7.11
CA ALA A 63 -5.96 -4.80 8.36
C ALA A 63 -6.19 -3.28 8.17
N LEU A 64 -5.60 -2.67 7.13
CA LEU A 64 -5.81 -1.26 6.82
C LEU A 64 -7.27 -0.90 6.51
N GLU A 65 -8.02 -1.81 5.86
CA GLU A 65 -9.45 -1.62 5.59
C GLU A 65 -10.28 -1.71 6.88
N GLU A 66 -9.97 -2.69 7.73
CA GLU A 66 -10.61 -2.87 9.04
C GLU A 66 -10.38 -1.66 9.96
N ASP A 67 -9.16 -1.11 9.95
CA ASP A 67 -8.78 0.09 10.72
C ASP A 67 -9.26 1.41 10.07
N GLY A 68 -9.86 1.35 8.88
CA GLY A 68 -10.43 2.50 8.18
C GLY A 68 -9.39 3.43 7.56
N HIS A 69 -8.19 2.96 7.28
CA HIS A 69 -7.14 3.74 6.60
C HIS A 69 -7.30 3.74 5.06
N VAL A 70 -7.86 2.67 4.51
CA VAL A 70 -8.11 2.52 3.08
C VAL A 70 -9.53 2.04 2.81
N THR A 71 -10.01 2.26 1.60
CA THR A 71 -11.25 1.67 1.10
C THR A 71 -10.95 0.78 -0.10
N VAL A 72 -11.39 -0.47 -0.07
CA VAL A 72 -11.30 -1.35 -1.24
C VAL A 72 -12.37 -0.96 -2.26
N THR A 73 -11.93 -0.59 -3.47
CA THR A 73 -12.82 -0.13 -4.55
C THR A 73 -13.16 -1.23 -5.55
N ALA A 74 -12.32 -2.26 -5.66
CA ALA A 74 -12.61 -3.45 -6.44
C ALA A 74 -11.76 -4.65 -6.00
N ARG A 75 -12.29 -5.87 -6.16
CA ARG A 75 -11.55 -7.12 -5.95
C ARG A 75 -11.89 -8.13 -7.03
N ASP A 76 -10.85 -8.65 -7.69
CA ASP A 76 -10.98 -9.73 -8.66
C ASP A 76 -11.08 -11.08 -7.95
N ALA A 77 -12.20 -11.80 -8.13
CA ALA A 77 -12.51 -13.03 -7.39
C ALA A 77 -11.57 -14.21 -7.71
N ARG A 78 -10.92 -14.24 -8.88
CA ARG A 78 -10.05 -15.35 -9.29
C ARG A 78 -8.62 -15.15 -8.81
N THR A 79 -8.14 -13.91 -8.85
CA THR A 79 -6.74 -13.57 -8.62
C THR A 79 -6.49 -12.84 -7.31
N GLN A 80 -7.56 -12.45 -6.60
CA GLN A 80 -7.56 -11.60 -5.42
C GLN A 80 -6.89 -10.24 -5.65
N ARG A 81 -6.65 -9.83 -6.89
CA ARG A 81 -6.13 -8.50 -7.20
C ARG A 81 -7.11 -7.47 -6.66
N THR A 82 -6.63 -6.62 -5.75
CA THR A 82 -7.44 -5.66 -5.02
C THR A 82 -7.03 -4.25 -5.43
N ARG A 83 -8.01 -3.45 -5.80
CA ARG A 83 -7.89 -1.99 -5.99
C ARG A 83 -8.37 -1.31 -4.72
N TYR A 84 -7.64 -0.28 -4.30
CA TYR A 84 -7.89 0.41 -3.05
C TYR A 84 -7.48 1.87 -3.17
N ASP A 85 -8.08 2.73 -2.36
CA ASP A 85 -7.74 4.16 -2.25
C ASP A 85 -7.65 4.53 -0.76
N LEU A 86 -7.09 5.71 -0.45
CA LEU A 86 -7.14 6.25 0.91
C LEU A 86 -8.60 6.41 1.33
N ALA A 87 -8.90 6.09 2.59
CA ALA A 87 -10.21 6.38 3.16
C ALA A 87 -10.44 7.91 3.17
N ALA A 88 -11.70 8.31 2.97
CA ALA A 88 -12.13 9.70 2.93
C ALA A 88 -12.21 10.35 4.32
#